data_AF-A0A961WYM6-F1
#
_entry.id   AF-A0A961WYM6-F1
#
_cell.length_a   1.000
_cell.length_b   1.000
_cell.length_c   1.000
_cell.angle_alpha   90.00
_cell.angle_beta   90.00
_cell.angle_gamma   90.00
#
_symmetry.space_group_name_H-M   'P 1'
#
loop_
_entity.id
_entity.type
_entity.pdbx_description
1 polymer ?
#
loop_
_entity_poly.entity_id
_entity_poly.type
_entity_poly.pdbx_seq_one_letter_code
_entity_poly.pdbx_strand_id
1 'polypeptide(L)'
;MPFDTGKATPPHARKHPHVSVHHGIELSDSYAWIRADNWQEVMRDPSKLAPDIRSHLEAENAYQKALMADTEGLQKALFSEMKARIREDDSSVPMRDGPWAYGVRFTTGGEHAKYVRLPSEGGAETVMLD
;
A
#
# COMPACT_ATOMS: atom_id res chain seq x y z
N MET A 1 -9.58 16.14 -24.24
CA MET A 1 -10.52 16.15 -23.11
C MET A 1 -9.83 16.86 -21.96
N PRO A 2 -10.22 18.08 -21.59
CA PRO A 2 -9.71 18.71 -20.37
C PRO A 2 -10.42 18.07 -19.18
N PHE A 3 -9.65 17.56 -18.21
CA PHE A 3 -10.19 17.17 -16.91
C PHE A 3 -10.83 18.40 -16.28
N ASP A 4 -12.12 18.32 -15.95
CA ASP A 4 -12.82 19.42 -15.27
C ASP A 4 -12.35 19.46 -13.82
N THR A 5 -11.34 20.29 -13.51
CA THR A 5 -10.81 20.49 -12.15
C THR A 5 -11.77 21.30 -11.28
N GLY A 6 -13.07 21.14 -11.47
CA GLY A 6 -14.13 21.95 -10.89
C GLY A 6 -13.92 22.23 -9.40
N LYS A 7 -13.57 23.49 -9.06
CA LYS A 7 -13.61 24.13 -7.73
C LYS A 7 -12.88 23.46 -6.56
N ALA A 8 -12.20 22.33 -6.70
CA ALA A 8 -11.41 21.77 -5.63
C ALA A 8 -10.16 22.66 -5.44
N THR A 9 -10.01 23.27 -4.25
CA THR A 9 -8.81 24.06 -3.93
C THR A 9 -7.82 23.16 -3.21
N PRO A 10 -6.56 23.08 -3.66
CA PRO A 10 -5.56 22.25 -3.00
C PRO A 10 -5.29 22.76 -1.58
N PRO A 11 -5.12 21.87 -0.59
CA PRO A 11 -4.80 22.30 0.76
C PRO A 11 -3.37 22.86 0.81
N HIS A 12 -3.19 23.92 1.59
CA HIS A 12 -1.88 24.54 1.76
C HIS A 12 -1.20 24.00 3.02
N ALA A 13 -0.10 23.27 2.83
CA ALA A 13 0.76 22.84 3.90
C ALA A 13 1.41 24.06 4.60
N ARG A 14 1.36 24.08 5.94
CA ARG A 14 2.05 25.09 6.75
C ARG A 14 3.56 24.91 6.60
N LYS A 15 4.31 26.02 6.61
CA LYS A 15 5.76 26.01 6.58
C LYS A 15 6.29 26.15 8.00
N HIS A 16 7.02 25.17 8.48
CA HIS A 16 7.77 25.22 9.74
C HIS A 16 9.26 25.14 9.39
N PRO A 17 9.99 26.27 9.36
CA PRO A 17 11.42 26.26 9.06
C PRO A 17 12.16 25.29 9.98
N HIS A 18 12.81 24.30 9.37
CA HIS A 18 13.60 23.31 10.07
C HIS A 18 14.89 23.08 9.27
N VAL A 19 16.01 23.05 9.98
CA VAL A 19 17.34 22.81 9.39
C VAL A 19 17.92 21.56 10.02
N SER A 20 18.35 20.61 9.19
CA SER A 20 19.15 19.46 9.63
C SER A 20 20.55 19.54 9.04
N VAL A 21 21.52 18.94 9.74
CA VAL A 21 22.90 18.88 9.28
C VAL A 21 23.27 17.43 9.00
N HIS A 22 23.68 17.15 7.77
CA HIS A 22 24.13 15.83 7.35
C HIS A 22 25.52 15.95 6.73
N HIS A 23 26.51 15.28 7.31
CA HIS A 23 27.91 15.35 6.86
C HIS A 23 28.47 16.77 6.76
N GLY A 24 28.07 17.67 7.68
CA GLY A 24 28.48 19.08 7.65
C GLY A 24 27.75 19.94 6.62
N ILE A 25 26.75 19.41 5.92
CA ILE A 25 25.91 20.13 4.97
C ILE A 25 24.58 20.45 5.63
N GLU A 26 24.20 21.73 5.64
CA GLU A 26 22.90 22.20 6.11
C GLU A 26 21.82 21.97 5.06
N LEU A 27 20.75 21.27 5.42
CA LEU A 27 19.54 21.10 4.64
C LEU A 27 18.38 21.81 5.33
N SER A 28 17.81 22.81 4.66
CA SER A 28 16.58 23.46 5.09
C SER A 28 15.37 22.76 4.49
N ASP A 29 14.47 22.26 5.34
CA ASP A 29 13.21 21.62 4.95
C ASP A 29 12.05 22.20 5.78
N SER A 30 11.29 23.11 5.19
CA SER A 30 10.13 23.75 5.84
C SER A 30 8.94 22.82 6.05
N TYR A 31 8.98 21.59 5.54
CA TYR A 31 7.91 20.60 5.62
C TYR A 31 8.32 19.35 6.41
N ALA A 32 9.47 19.39 7.09
CA ALA A 32 9.98 18.30 7.91
C ALA A 32 8.96 17.82 8.97
N TRP A 33 8.06 18.70 9.44
CA TRP A 33 7.01 18.40 10.41
C TRP A 33 6.00 17.34 9.94
N ILE A 34 5.87 17.10 8.62
CA ILE A 34 4.99 16.05 8.07
C ILE A 34 5.58 14.65 8.33
N ARG A 35 6.88 14.55 8.59
CA ARG A 35 7.54 13.31 8.97
C ARG A 35 7.20 12.97 10.42
N ALA A 36 6.34 11.99 10.62
CA ALA A 36 6.04 11.47 11.95
C ALA A 36 7.24 10.68 12.50
N ASP A 37 7.80 11.12 13.63
CA ASP A 37 8.90 10.40 14.31
C ASP A 37 8.47 8.99 14.77
N ASN A 38 7.19 8.83 15.13
CA ASN A 38 6.59 7.57 15.56
C ASN A 38 5.96 6.76 14.40
N TRP A 39 6.44 6.91 13.15
CA TRP A 39 5.81 6.29 11.97
C TRP A 39 5.61 4.78 12.09
N GLN A 40 6.51 4.05 12.73
CA GLN A 40 6.38 2.59 12.94
C GLN A 40 5.19 2.24 13.86
N GLU A 41 4.86 3.11 14.80
CA GLU A 41 3.69 2.94 15.65
C GLU A 41 2.42 3.36 14.91
N VAL A 42 2.49 4.45 14.14
CA VAL A 42 1.38 4.91 13.29
C VAL A 42 0.95 3.84 12.28
N MET A 43 1.91 3.10 11.72
CA MET A 43 1.62 1.99 10.79
C MET A 43 0.84 0.85 11.45
N ARG A 44 1.01 0.64 12.76
CA ARG A 44 0.26 -0.37 13.53
C ARG A 44 -1.06 0.18 14.06
N ASP A 45 -1.05 1.43 14.46
CA ASP A 45 -2.18 2.13 15.03
C ASP A 45 -2.24 3.55 14.45
N PRO A 46 -3.06 3.77 13.41
CA PRO A 46 -3.20 5.07 12.78
C PRO A 46 -3.64 6.16 13.75
N SER A 47 -4.28 5.84 14.88
CA SER A 47 -4.76 6.84 15.85
C SER A 47 -3.63 7.64 16.48
N LYS A 48 -2.42 7.08 16.54
CA LYS A 48 -1.21 7.70 17.10
C LYS A 48 -0.59 8.78 16.23
N LEU A 49 -1.12 9.01 15.03
CA LEU A 49 -0.64 10.07 14.15
C LEU A 49 -0.94 11.44 14.75
N ALA A 50 0.06 12.34 14.71
CA ALA A 50 -0.08 13.70 15.20
C ALA A 50 -1.29 14.42 14.54
N PRO A 51 -2.10 15.18 15.30
CA PRO A 51 -3.35 15.75 14.78
C PRO A 51 -3.17 16.73 13.62
N ASP A 52 -2.06 17.47 13.59
CA ASP A 52 -1.70 18.40 12.53
C ASP A 52 -1.38 17.68 11.22
N ILE A 53 -0.60 16.60 11.27
CA ILE A 53 -0.31 15.74 10.12
C ILE A 53 -1.60 15.09 9.62
N ARG A 54 -2.42 14.53 10.53
CA ARG A 54 -3.71 13.93 10.18
C ARG A 54 -4.62 14.91 9.45
N SER A 55 -4.80 16.11 10.01
CA SER A 55 -5.67 17.13 9.43
C SER A 55 -5.24 17.51 8.01
N HIS A 56 -3.93 17.59 7.76
CA HIS A 56 -3.42 17.87 6.42
C HIS A 56 -3.67 16.70 5.45
N LEU A 57 -3.42 15.45 5.86
CA LEU A 57 -3.68 14.27 5.04
C LEU A 57 -5.17 14.10 4.71
N GLU A 58 -6.07 14.39 5.66
CA GLU A 58 -7.51 14.35 5.43
C GLU A 58 -7.94 15.42 4.42
N ALA A 59 -7.36 16.62 4.47
CA ALA A 59 -7.60 17.67 3.49
C ALA A 59 -7.11 17.28 2.09
N GLU A 60 -5.94 16.63 1.99
CA GLU A 60 -5.41 16.11 0.73
C GLU A 60 -6.30 14.99 0.16
N ASN A 61 -6.75 14.05 1.00
CA ASN A 61 -7.67 13.00 0.59
C ASN A 61 -9.02 13.56 0.10
N ALA A 62 -9.54 14.60 0.76
CA ALA A 62 -10.77 15.27 0.33
C ALA A 62 -10.58 15.97 -1.02
N TYR A 63 -9.44 16.66 -1.21
CA TYR A 63 -9.08 17.30 -2.47
C TYR A 63 -8.95 16.28 -3.60
N GLN A 64 -8.20 15.20 -3.39
CA GLN A 64 -8.04 14.10 -4.35
C GLN A 64 -9.38 13.47 -4.74
N LYS A 65 -10.25 13.20 -3.75
CA LYS A 65 -11.57 12.62 -4.00
C LYS A 65 -12.44 13.54 -4.87
N ALA A 66 -12.42 14.85 -4.59
CA ALA A 66 -13.16 15.81 -5.39
C ALA A 66 -12.61 15.89 -6.83
N LEU A 67 -11.28 15.90 -6.99
CA LEU A 67 -10.62 15.99 -8.30
C LEU A 67 -10.85 14.74 -9.17
N MET A 68 -10.96 13.57 -8.56
CA MET A 68 -11.09 12.29 -9.28
C MET A 68 -12.54 11.78 -9.39
N ALA A 69 -13.53 12.56 -8.94
CA ALA A 69 -14.92 12.13 -8.86
C ALA A 69 -15.51 11.73 -10.22
N ASP A 70 -15.14 12.43 -11.29
CA ASP A 70 -15.56 12.14 -12.67
C ASP A 70 -15.01 10.80 -13.20
N THR A 71 -13.89 10.34 -12.66
CA THR A 71 -13.24 9.08 -13.06
C THR A 71 -13.67 7.85 -12.27
N GLU A 72 -14.54 7.97 -11.25
CA GLU A 72 -14.93 6.83 -10.39
C GLU A 72 -15.51 5.65 -11.19
N GLY A 73 -16.27 5.93 -12.26
CA GLY A 73 -16.81 4.88 -13.14
C GLY A 73 -15.70 4.12 -13.89
N LEU A 74 -14.73 4.86 -14.43
CA LEU A 74 -13.57 4.29 -15.12
C LEU A 74 -12.69 3.47 -14.16
N GLN A 75 -12.46 3.98 -12.94
CA GLN A 75 -11.71 3.25 -11.91
C GLN A 75 -12.35 1.90 -11.59
N LYS A 76 -13.68 1.85 -11.42
CA LYS A 76 -14.43 0.60 -11.17
C LYS A 76 -14.35 -0.39 -12.33
N ALA A 77 -14.44 0.12 -13.57
CA ALA A 77 -14.30 -0.72 -14.77
C ALA A 77 -12.89 -1.33 -14.83
N LEU A 78 -11.84 -0.51 -14.71
CA LEU A 78 -10.45 -0.96 -14.72
C LEU A 78 -10.16 -1.94 -13.57
N PHE A 79 -10.66 -1.68 -12.36
CA PHE A 79 -10.53 -2.61 -11.24
C PHE A 79 -11.13 -3.98 -11.55
N SER A 80 -12.32 -4.01 -12.12
CA SER A 80 -13.01 -5.26 -12.48
C SER A 80 -12.26 -6.01 -13.58
N GLU A 81 -11.75 -5.30 -14.59
CA GLU A 81 -10.94 -5.89 -15.66
C GLU A 81 -9.62 -6.46 -15.14
N MET A 82 -8.92 -5.74 -14.26
CA MET A 82 -7.68 -6.20 -13.64
C MET A 82 -7.94 -7.44 -12.78
N LYS A 83 -8.98 -7.42 -11.94
CA LYS A 83 -9.36 -8.56 -11.12
C LYS A 83 -9.71 -9.79 -11.97
N ALA A 84 -10.47 -9.61 -13.06
CA ALA A 84 -10.85 -10.70 -13.95
C ALA A 84 -9.65 -11.37 -14.67
N ARG A 85 -8.50 -10.69 -14.77
CA ARG A 85 -7.27 -11.24 -15.36
C ARG A 85 -6.42 -12.03 -14.37
N ILE A 86 -6.68 -11.89 -13.07
CA ILE A 86 -5.95 -12.61 -12.02
C ILE A 86 -6.62 -13.97 -11.81
N ARG A 87 -5.85 -15.05 -11.90
CA ARG A 87 -6.34 -16.39 -11.51
C ARG A 87 -6.37 -16.45 -9.99
N GLU A 88 -7.56 -16.61 -9.41
CA GLU A 88 -7.75 -16.66 -7.96
C GLU A 88 -7.17 -17.94 -7.30
N ASP A 89 -6.81 -18.95 -8.10
CA ASP A 89 -6.11 -20.17 -7.68
C ASP A 89 -4.79 -20.29 -8.47
N ASP A 90 -3.89 -19.33 -8.24
CA ASP A 90 -2.55 -19.36 -8.83
C ASP A 90 -1.61 -20.17 -7.91
N SER A 91 -1.81 -21.48 -7.88
CA SER A 91 -0.84 -22.37 -7.25
C SER A 91 0.42 -22.43 -8.14
N SER A 92 1.54 -21.96 -7.60
CA SER A 92 2.83 -22.12 -8.29
C SER A 92 3.16 -23.61 -8.42
N VAL A 93 3.82 -24.01 -9.51
CA VAL A 93 4.33 -25.38 -9.65
C VAL A 93 5.33 -25.64 -8.53
N PRO A 94 5.12 -26.64 -7.65
CA PRO A 94 6.02 -26.89 -6.53
C PRO A 94 7.43 -27.21 -7.00
N MET A 95 8.42 -26.50 -6.47
CA MET A 95 9.83 -26.75 -6.77
C MET A 95 10.38 -27.79 -5.80
N ARG A 96 10.95 -28.87 -6.35
CA ARG A 96 11.55 -29.95 -5.57
C ARG A 96 12.85 -29.49 -4.93
N ASP A 97 12.98 -29.69 -3.62
CA ASP A 97 14.20 -29.52 -2.84
C ASP A 97 14.36 -30.67 -1.85
N GLY A 98 15.26 -31.60 -2.18
CA GLY A 98 15.51 -32.81 -1.40
C GLY A 98 14.26 -33.71 -1.26
N PRO A 99 13.84 -34.05 -0.02
CA PRO A 99 12.66 -34.89 0.23
C PRO A 99 11.33 -34.12 0.20
N TRP A 100 11.36 -32.80 -0.03
CA TRP A 100 10.18 -31.95 -0.09
C TRP A 100 10.05 -31.26 -1.44
N ALA A 101 8.85 -30.82 -1.77
CA ALA A 101 8.56 -29.85 -2.80
C ALA A 101 7.88 -28.66 -2.15
N TYR A 102 8.27 -27.45 -2.54
CA TYR A 102 7.80 -26.20 -1.96
C TYR A 102 6.99 -25.42 -2.98
N GLY A 103 5.86 -24.87 -2.57
CA GLY A 103 5.00 -24.08 -3.43
C GLY A 103 4.36 -22.94 -2.68
N VAL A 104 3.83 -22.00 -3.45
CA VAL A 104 2.96 -20.94 -3.00
C VAL A 104 1.55 -21.24 -3.50
N ARG A 105 0.57 -21.10 -2.61
CA ARG A 105 -0.85 -21.28 -2.89
C ARG A 105 -1.59 -20.01 -2.50
N PHE A 106 -2.41 -19.50 -3.40
CA PHE A 106 -3.39 -18.46 -3.07
C PHE A 106 -4.73 -19.14 -2.80
N THR A 107 -5.38 -18.76 -1.70
CA THR A 107 -6.79 -19.11 -1.48
C THR A 107 -7.67 -18.09 -2.16
N THR A 108 -8.79 -18.51 -2.74
CA THR A 108 -9.79 -17.61 -3.31
C THR A 108 -10.21 -16.56 -2.28
N GLY A 109 -10.02 -15.28 -2.61
CA GLY A 109 -10.30 -14.16 -1.71
C GLY A 109 -9.22 -13.87 -0.66
N GLY A 110 -8.11 -14.60 -0.64
CA GLY A 110 -6.96 -14.31 0.20
C GLY A 110 -6.07 -13.21 -0.42
N GLU A 111 -5.67 -12.24 0.40
CA GLU A 111 -4.76 -11.15 -0.01
C GLU A 111 -3.28 -11.54 0.07
N HIS A 112 -2.98 -12.61 0.80
CA HIS A 112 -1.62 -13.10 1.03
C HIS A 112 -1.47 -14.55 0.56
N ALA A 113 -0.23 -14.86 0.16
CA ALA A 113 0.13 -16.16 -0.37
C ALA A 113 0.48 -17.11 0.78
N LYS A 114 -0.05 -18.33 0.75
CA LYS A 114 0.29 -19.37 1.70
C LYS A 114 1.48 -20.15 1.18
N TYR A 115 2.49 -20.32 2.04
CA TYR A 115 3.65 -21.13 1.70
C TYR A 115 3.39 -22.57 2.15
N VAL A 116 3.46 -23.50 1.22
CA VAL A 116 3.13 -24.90 1.43
C VAL A 116 4.31 -25.80 1.05
N ARG A 117 4.36 -26.98 1.66
CA ARG A 117 5.27 -28.05 1.25
C ARG A 117 4.54 -29.37 1.09
N LEU A 118 5.05 -30.23 0.22
CA LEU A 118 4.57 -31.59 0.01
C LEU A 118 5.78 -32.55 -0.01
N PRO A 119 5.63 -33.82 0.41
CA PRO A 119 6.68 -34.82 0.20
C PRO A 119 6.97 -35.01 -1.30
N SER A 120 8.25 -35.10 -1.69
CA SER A 120 8.63 -35.21 -3.11
C SER A 120 8.14 -36.50 -3.79
N GLU A 121 7.92 -37.56 -3.01
CA GLU A 121 7.42 -38.86 -3.50
C GLU A 121 5.87 -38.92 -3.50
N GLY A 122 5.21 -37.79 -3.26
CA GLY A 122 3.75 -37.69 -3.12
C GLY A 122 3.28 -37.87 -1.69
N GLY A 123 2.27 -37.08 -1.29
CA GLY A 123 1.72 -37.12 0.07
C GLY A 123 0.89 -35.87 0.38
N ALA A 124 0.46 -35.77 1.65
CA ALA A 124 -0.37 -34.65 2.09
C ALA A 124 0.44 -33.33 2.17
N GLU A 125 -0.19 -32.24 1.72
CA GLU A 125 0.34 -30.89 1.82
C GLU A 125 0.37 -30.40 3.28
N THR A 126 1.39 -29.63 3.64
CA THR A 126 1.50 -28.94 4.93
C THR A 126 1.71 -27.45 4.71
N VAL A 127 0.90 -26.61 5.36
CA VAL A 127 1.08 -25.15 5.38
C VAL A 127 2.20 -24.79 6.34
N MET A 128 3.15 -23.98 5.87
CA MET A 128 4.30 -23.50 6.65
C MET A 128 4.12 -22.08 7.15
N LEU A 129 3.51 -21.22 6.33
CA LEU A 129 3.25 -19.82 6.64
C LEU A 129 1.93 -19.40 5.98
N ASP A 130 1.11 -18.67 6.73
CA ASP A 130 -0.17 -18.06 6.33
C ASP A 130 -0.12 -16.57 6.70
#